data_AF-A0A7S0W054-F1
#
_entry.id   AF-A0A7S0W054-F1
#
_cell.length_a   1.000
_cell.length_b   1.000
_cell.length_c   1.000
_cell.angle_alpha   90.00
_cell.angle_beta   90.00
_cell.angle_gamma   90.00
#
_symmetry.space_group_name_H-M   'P 1'
#
loop_
_entity.id
_entity.type
_entity.pdbx_description
1 polymer ?
#
loop_
_entity_poly.entity_id
_entity_poly.type
_entity_poly.pdbx_seq_one_letter_code
_entity_poly.pdbx_strand_id
1 'polypeptide(L)'
;TMVEDQTARSLQPLEPDLVCRESSPSALCGAFAYEWTGVSATISGRYRVDISYNGRLLGNEPLFQMTRSRTSSIREALIFGPGLEISVVNELTYFYFIPHDQYGNTWDPESVLDRPVAVDFGNPQ
;
A
#
# COMPACT_ATOMS: atom_id res chain seq x y z
N THR A 1 33.11 0.86 18.92
CA THR A 1 31.69 1.21 18.78
C THR A 1 31.17 0.43 17.61
N MET A 2 30.47 -0.68 17.85
CA MET A 2 30.01 -1.57 16.78
C MET A 2 28.73 -0.99 16.18
N VAL A 3 28.77 -0.74 14.87
CA VAL A 3 27.62 -0.35 14.06
C VAL A 3 26.92 -1.64 13.66
N GLU A 4 25.75 -1.90 14.24
CA GLU A 4 24.88 -3.01 13.84
C GLU A 4 24.30 -2.70 12.46
N ASP A 5 24.72 -3.50 11.49
CA ASP A 5 24.22 -3.54 10.12
C ASP A 5 22.83 -4.18 10.12
N GLN A 6 21.77 -3.36 10.15
CA GLN A 6 20.40 -3.81 9.95
C GLN A 6 20.14 -4.04 8.47
N THR A 7 20.55 -5.22 7.99
CA THR A 7 20.15 -5.72 6.68
C THR A 7 18.65 -6.03 6.73
N ALA A 8 17.85 -5.22 6.04
CA ALA A 8 16.45 -5.50 5.77
C ALA A 8 16.34 -6.86 5.08
N ARG A 9 15.94 -7.90 5.83
CA ARG A 9 15.63 -9.20 5.25
C ARG A 9 14.38 -9.04 4.40
N SER A 10 14.54 -9.19 3.09
CA SER A 10 13.43 -9.46 2.18
C SER A 10 12.62 -10.60 2.78
N LEU A 11 11.42 -10.30 3.26
CA LEU A 11 10.48 -11.32 3.69
C LEU A 11 10.10 -12.08 2.43
N GLN A 12 10.68 -13.27 2.26
CA GLN A 12 10.09 -14.25 1.36
C GLN A 12 8.64 -14.47 1.81
N PRO A 13 7.68 -14.63 0.88
CA PRO A 13 6.30 -14.85 1.25
C PRO A 13 6.24 -16.01 2.23
N LEU A 14 5.86 -15.73 3.48
CA LEU A 14 5.46 -16.77 4.41
C LEU A 14 4.28 -17.47 3.76
N GLU A 15 4.37 -18.79 3.58
CA GLU A 15 3.21 -19.60 3.23
C GLU A 15 2.13 -19.31 4.27
N PRO A 16 1.01 -18.68 3.89
CA PRO A 16 0.00 -18.34 4.88
C PRO A 16 -0.72 -19.61 5.28
N ASP A 17 -0.77 -19.88 6.58
CA ASP A 17 -1.70 -20.86 7.16
C ASP A 17 -3.13 -20.40 6.83
N LEU A 18 -3.75 -21.10 5.88
CA LEU A 18 -5.11 -20.88 5.42
C LEU A 18 -6.10 -21.28 6.52
N VAL A 19 -6.58 -20.31 7.31
CA VAL A 19 -7.71 -20.52 8.23
C VAL A 19 -9.01 -20.12 7.54
N CYS A 20 -9.70 -21.09 6.95
CA CYS A 20 -11.01 -20.89 6.36
C CYS A 20 -12.10 -20.78 7.44
N ARG A 21 -12.88 -19.69 7.46
CA ARG A 21 -14.14 -19.60 8.22
C ARG A 21 -15.31 -19.63 7.24
N GLU A 22 -16.15 -20.66 7.33
CA GLU A 22 -17.39 -20.75 6.57
C GLU A 22 -18.45 -19.84 7.19
N SER A 23 -18.90 -18.82 6.44
CA SER A 23 -20.05 -17.99 6.83
C SER A 23 -21.29 -18.38 6.01
N SER A 24 -22.16 -19.19 6.60
CA SER A 24 -23.57 -19.47 6.26
C SER A 24 -23.89 -20.36 5.02
N PRO A 25 -24.68 -21.44 5.19
CA PRO A 25 -25.15 -22.30 4.10
C PRO A 25 -26.51 -21.85 3.55
N SER A 26 -26.53 -21.14 2.41
CA SER A 26 -27.77 -20.85 1.67
C SER A 26 -27.83 -21.72 0.40
N ALA A 27 -28.63 -22.79 0.47
CA ALA A 27 -28.54 -23.99 -0.38
C ALA A 27 -29.20 -23.92 -1.79
N LEU A 28 -29.32 -22.77 -2.45
CA LEU A 28 -29.98 -22.71 -3.78
C LEU A 28 -29.25 -21.99 -4.91
N CYS A 29 -28.02 -21.53 -4.68
CA CYS A 29 -27.06 -21.22 -5.74
C CYS A 29 -25.69 -21.21 -5.06
N GLY A 30 -24.80 -22.15 -5.39
CA GLY A 30 -23.55 -22.42 -4.66
C GLY A 30 -22.48 -21.33 -4.83
N ALA A 31 -22.82 -20.08 -4.53
CA ALA A 31 -21.86 -19.00 -4.40
C ALA A 31 -21.27 -19.05 -3.00
N PHE A 32 -19.99 -19.39 -2.91
CA PHE A 32 -19.21 -19.26 -1.69
C PHE A 32 -18.50 -17.90 -1.73
N ALA A 33 -18.72 -17.07 -0.71
CA ALA A 33 -17.93 -15.89 -0.47
C ALA A 33 -16.83 -16.25 0.52
N TYR A 34 -15.58 -15.95 0.16
CA TYR A 34 -14.44 -16.08 1.05
C TYR A 34 -13.92 -14.69 1.36
N GLU A 35 -13.75 -14.39 2.64
CA GLU A 35 -13.02 -13.20 3.08
C GLU A 35 -11.69 -13.65 3.66
N TRP A 36 -10.59 -13.22 3.04
CA TRP A 36 -9.26 -13.48 3.55
C TRP A 36 -8.82 -12.32 4.44
N THR A 37 -8.70 -12.57 5.74
CA THR A 37 -8.07 -11.66 6.70
C THR A 37 -6.79 -12.29 7.22
N GLY A 38 -5.62 -11.85 6.75
CA GLY A 38 -4.35 -12.43 7.21
C GLY A 38 -3.12 -12.06 6.39
N VAL A 39 -3.29 -11.66 5.14
CA VAL A 39 -2.20 -11.18 4.30
C VAL A 39 -2.45 -9.71 3.97
N SER A 40 -1.65 -8.82 4.55
CA SER A 40 -1.60 -7.42 4.16
C SER A 40 -0.34 -7.18 3.33
N ALA A 41 -0.49 -6.71 2.09
CA ALA A 41 0.67 -6.23 1.35
C ALA A 41 1.23 -4.98 2.04
N THR A 42 2.52 -5.00 2.32
CA THR A 42 3.27 -3.87 2.90
C THR A 42 3.92 -3.03 1.82
N ILE A 43 4.14 -3.57 0.62
CA ILE A 43 4.70 -2.84 -0.53
C ILE A 43 3.55 -2.44 -1.45
N SER A 44 3.59 -1.20 -1.95
CA SER A 44 2.66 -0.74 -2.98
C SER A 44 3.00 -1.37 -4.32
N GLY A 45 1.98 -1.80 -5.06
CA GLY A 45 2.22 -2.43 -6.37
C GLY A 45 1.07 -3.28 -6.88
N ARG A 46 1.34 -3.94 -8.01
CA ARG A 46 0.41 -4.89 -8.64
C ARG A 46 0.76 -6.31 -8.24
N TYR A 47 -0.14 -6.95 -7.52
CA TYR A 47 -0.01 -8.33 -7.06
C TYR A 47 -0.84 -9.23 -7.94
N ARG A 48 -0.26 -10.37 -8.33
CA ARG A 48 -1.01 -11.48 -8.94
C ARG A 48 -1.54 -12.38 -7.84
N VAL A 49 -2.83 -12.65 -7.88
CA VAL A 49 -3.52 -13.55 -6.96
C VAL A 49 -3.90 -14.81 -7.73
N ASP A 50 -3.19 -15.90 -7.45
CA ASP A 50 -3.49 -17.21 -8.00
C ASP A 50 -4.32 -17.99 -6.98
N ILE A 51 -5.55 -18.34 -7.35
CA ILE A 51 -6.44 -19.16 -6.53
C ILE A 51 -6.32 -20.60 -7.04
N SER A 52 -6.09 -21.56 -6.17
CA SER A 52 -6.05 -22.97 -6.54
C SER A 52 -6.88 -23.84 -5.60
N TYR A 53 -7.39 -24.95 -6.11
CA TYR A 53 -8.13 -25.95 -5.35
C TYR A 53 -7.63 -27.34 -5.73
N ASN A 54 -7.18 -28.12 -4.75
CA ASN A 54 -6.55 -29.43 -4.95
C ASN A 54 -5.41 -29.38 -6.00
N GLY A 55 -4.57 -28.35 -5.94
CA GLY A 55 -3.44 -28.14 -6.86
C GLY A 55 -3.83 -27.69 -8.27
N ARG A 56 -5.12 -27.50 -8.56
CA ARG A 56 -5.61 -26.97 -9.84
C ARG A 56 -5.94 -25.49 -9.69
N LEU A 57 -5.36 -24.64 -10.53
CA LEU A 57 -5.72 -23.22 -10.58
C LEU A 57 -7.22 -23.06 -10.93
N LEU A 58 -7.90 -22.24 -10.13
CA LEU A 58 -9.29 -21.83 -10.33
C LEU A 58 -9.30 -20.50 -11.08
N GLY A 59 -10.09 -20.43 -12.14
CA GLY A 59 -10.15 -19.28 -13.04
C GLY A 59 -9.20 -19.42 -14.23
N ASN A 60 -9.58 -18.80 -15.35
CA ASN A 60 -8.80 -18.83 -16.59
C ASN A 60 -7.87 -17.63 -16.72
N GLU A 61 -8.10 -16.58 -15.93
CA GLU A 61 -7.34 -15.34 -15.96
C GLU A 61 -6.76 -15.03 -14.58
N PRO A 62 -5.51 -14.53 -14.51
CA PRO A 62 -4.91 -14.11 -13.26
C PRO A 62 -5.67 -12.91 -12.68
N LEU A 63 -6.04 -13.01 -11.40
CA LEU A 63 -6.58 -11.88 -10.68
C LEU A 63 -5.43 -10.95 -10.31
N PHE A 64 -5.63 -9.65 -10.49
CA PHE A 64 -4.66 -8.65 -10.08
C PHE A 64 -5.23 -7.77 -8.99
N GLN A 65 -4.49 -7.61 -7.90
CA GLN A 65 -4.79 -6.68 -6.83
C GLN A 65 -3.79 -5.54 -6.84
N MET A 66 -4.29 -4.31 -6.86
CA MET A 66 -3.46 -3.13 -6.66
C MET A 66 -3.46 -2.75 -5.18
N THR A 67 -2.29 -2.74 -4.57
CA THR A 67 -2.10 -2.13 -3.25
C THR A 67 -1.46 -0.77 -3.40
N ARG A 68 -2.03 0.21 -2.70
CA ARG A 68 -1.60 1.60 -2.70
C ARG A 68 -0.91 1.93 -1.39
N SER A 69 -0.02 2.91 -1.43
CA SER A 69 0.53 3.52 -0.23
C SER A 69 -0.61 3.99 0.68
N ARG A 70 -0.46 3.77 1.99
CA ARG A 70 -1.48 4.08 2.99
C ARG A 70 -1.29 5.49 3.58
N THR A 71 -1.84 5.73 4.77
CA THR A 71 -1.62 6.95 5.56
C THR A 71 -0.12 7.24 5.67
N SER A 72 0.25 8.46 5.35
CA SER A 72 1.64 8.91 5.45
C SER A 72 2.13 8.83 6.90
N SER A 73 3.37 8.39 7.07
CA SER A 73 4.07 8.33 8.34
C SER A 73 5.19 9.37 8.33
N ILE A 74 5.15 10.33 9.26
CA ILE A 74 6.22 11.33 9.41
C ILE A 74 7.57 10.65 9.70
N ARG A 75 7.56 9.49 10.38
CA ARG A 75 8.79 8.76 10.73
C ARG A 75 9.53 8.21 9.51
N GLU A 76 8.78 7.88 8.46
CA GLU A 76 9.33 7.32 7.23
C GLU A 76 9.55 8.38 6.15
N ALA A 77 9.08 9.61 6.37
CA ALA A 77 9.20 10.69 5.40
C ALA A 77 10.66 11.11 5.21
N LEU A 78 11.02 11.42 3.96
CA LEU A 78 12.34 11.91 3.60
C LEU A 78 12.29 13.42 3.39
N ILE A 79 13.14 14.17 4.10
CA ILE A 79 13.28 15.62 3.97
C ILE A 79 14.72 15.93 3.61
N PHE A 80 14.94 16.74 2.57
CA PHE A 80 16.27 17.10 2.10
C PHE A 80 16.25 18.43 1.35
N GLY A 81 17.42 19.07 1.21
CA GLY A 81 17.56 20.29 0.42
C GLY A 81 18.38 21.36 1.14
N PRO A 82 18.84 22.40 0.40
CA PRO A 82 19.76 23.39 0.92
C PRO A 82 19.19 24.15 2.13
N GLY A 83 17.87 24.31 2.19
CA GLY A 83 17.20 24.99 3.29
C GLY A 83 17.21 24.30 4.65
N LEU A 84 17.67 23.05 4.71
CA LEU A 84 17.88 22.37 5.99
C LEU A 84 19.29 22.61 6.56
N GLU A 85 20.22 23.10 5.74
CA GLU A 85 21.63 23.28 6.11
C GLU A 85 21.95 24.75 6.33
N ILE A 86 21.55 25.62 5.39
CA ILE A 86 21.88 27.03 5.38
C ILE A 86 20.73 27.88 4.83
N SER A 87 20.57 29.08 5.37
CA SER A 87 19.66 30.09 4.83
C SER A 87 20.30 31.47 4.91
N VAL A 88 20.01 32.31 3.91
CA VAL A 88 20.51 33.69 3.83
C VAL A 88 19.35 34.65 4.09
N VAL A 89 19.59 35.67 4.93
CA VAL A 89 18.58 36.67 5.24
C VAL A 89 18.14 37.39 3.97
N ASN A 90 16.84 37.54 3.78
CA ASN A 90 16.20 38.12 2.59
C ASN A 90 16.34 37.29 1.30
N GLU A 91 16.76 36.02 1.37
CA GLU A 91 16.75 35.11 0.22
C GLU A 91 15.75 33.97 0.43
N LEU A 92 15.03 33.62 -0.64
CA LEU A 92 14.11 32.49 -0.61
C LEU A 92 14.92 31.19 -0.50
N THR A 93 14.57 30.39 0.49
CA THR A 93 15.21 29.11 0.77
C THR A 93 14.16 27.99 0.67
N TYR A 94 14.54 26.83 0.12
CA TYR A 94 13.64 25.71 -0.11
C TYR A 94 14.22 24.40 0.41
N PHE A 95 13.32 23.48 0.72
CA PHE A 95 13.61 22.07 0.96
C PHE A 95 12.53 21.22 0.29
N TYR A 96 12.85 19.96 0.08
CA TYR A 96 11.97 18.95 -0.49
C TYR A 96 11.49 18.00 0.59
N PHE A 97 10.26 17.55 0.42
CA PHE A 97 9.59 16.61 1.33
C PHE A 97 8.97 15.50 0.50
N ILE A 98 9.39 14.26 0.75
CA ILE A 98 8.83 13.05 0.13
C ILE A 98 8.10 12.26 1.22
N PRO A 99 6.76 12.24 1.21
CA PRO A 99 6.00 11.44 2.17
C PRO A 99 6.11 9.95 1.83
N HIS A 100 6.39 9.14 2.84
CA HIS A 100 6.24 7.70 2.80
C HIS A 100 5.11 7.26 3.74
N ASP A 101 4.52 6.09 3.50
CA ASP A 101 3.66 5.43 4.49
C ASP A 101 4.49 4.69 5.56
N GLN A 102 3.82 4.04 6.50
CA GLN A 102 4.45 3.25 7.57
C GLN A 102 5.28 2.05 7.08
N TYR A 103 5.26 1.73 5.79
CA TYR A 103 6.03 0.66 5.17
C TYR A 103 7.11 1.19 4.21
N GLY A 104 7.31 2.51 4.14
CA GLY A 104 8.29 3.13 3.26
C GLY A 104 7.81 3.32 1.81
N ASN A 105 6.51 3.11 1.52
CA ASN A 105 6.01 3.33 0.17
C ASN A 105 5.87 4.81 -0.11
N THR A 106 6.49 5.28 -1.19
CA THR A 106 6.27 6.62 -1.71
C THR A 106 4.84 6.83 -2.12
N TRP A 107 4.34 8.04 -1.89
CA TRP A 107 3.07 8.45 -2.45
C TRP A 107 3.25 8.67 -3.96
N ASP A 108 2.57 7.88 -4.77
CA ASP A 108 2.53 8.06 -6.22
C ASP A 108 1.49 9.13 -6.56
N PRO A 109 1.89 10.34 -6.99
CA PRO A 109 0.96 11.40 -7.33
C PRO A 109 0.09 11.05 -8.56
N GLU A 110 0.57 10.19 -9.46
CA GLU A 110 -0.22 9.77 -10.62
C GLU A 110 -1.40 8.88 -10.20
N SER A 111 -1.24 8.10 -9.12
CA SER A 111 -2.31 7.26 -8.56
C SER A 111 -3.53 8.03 -8.04
N VAL A 112 -3.41 9.36 -7.88
CA VAL A 112 -4.46 10.28 -7.42
C VAL A 112 -5.21 10.90 -8.62
N LEU A 113 -4.55 11.04 -9.77
CA LEU A 113 -5.16 11.64 -10.97
C LEU A 113 -6.27 10.77 -11.58
N ASP A 114 -6.32 9.48 -11.24
CA ASP A 114 -7.34 8.54 -11.69
C ASP A 114 -8.72 8.68 -11.00
N ARG A 115 -8.88 9.61 -10.05
CA ARG A 115 -10.20 9.92 -9.48
C ARG A 115 -10.45 11.43 -9.53
N PRO A 116 -11.37 11.90 -10.37
CA PRO A 116 -11.83 13.28 -10.25
C PRO A 116 -12.50 13.44 -8.88
N VAL A 117 -11.81 14.11 -7.97
CA VAL A 117 -12.42 14.60 -6.74
C VAL A 117 -13.27 15.79 -7.16
N ALA A 118 -14.56 15.57 -7.35
CA ALA A 118 -15.50 16.68 -7.45
C ALA A 118 -15.50 17.39 -6.10
N VAL A 119 -14.74 18.47 -5.99
CA VAL A 119 -14.82 19.38 -4.86
C VAL A 119 -16.03 20.26 -5.12
N ASP A 120 -17.16 19.89 -4.50
CA ASP A 120 -18.35 20.73 -4.46
C ASP A 120 -18.05 21.92 -3.52
N PHE A 121 -17.68 23.04 -4.12
CA PHE A 121 -17.66 24.32 -3.42
C PHE A 121 -19.10 24.80 -3.31
N GLY A 122 -19.83 24.22 -2.36
CA GLY A 122 -21.20 24.61 -2.06
C GLY A 122 -21.31 26.13 -2.01
N ASN A 123 -22.21 26.66 -2.84
CA ASN A 123 -22.46 28.09 -2.94
C ASN A 123 -22.73 28.65 -1.53
N PRO A 124 -21.97 29.65 -1.05
CA PRO A 124 -22.35 30.33 0.17
C PRO A 124 -23.69 31.03 -0.08
N GLN A 125 -24.72 30.63 0.68
CA GLN A 125 -25.99 31.37 0.74
C GLN A 125 -25.83 32.65 1.53
#